data_AF-A0A1I9KB57-F1
#
_entry.id   AF-A0A1I9KB57-F1
#
_cell.length_a   1.000
_cell.length_b   1.000
_cell.length_c   1.000
_cell.angle_alpha   90.00
_cell.angle_beta   90.00
_cell.angle_gamma   90.00
#
_symmetry.space_group_name_H-M   'P 1'
#
loop_
_entity.id
_entity.type
_entity.pdbx_description
1 polymer ?
#
loop_
_entity_poly.entity_id
_entity_poly.type
_entity_poly.pdbx_seq_one_letter_code
_entity_poly.pdbx_strand_id
1 'polypeptide(L)'
;LLTLVHAAPRKPEPEPCELDEEGVQCICNFSDPQPNWSKAFLCTGAVNVEFYGGGRSLEHLLKRVDTEANPEQYADVVKSLPWQRLKVADVRVPATMLFGVLRILEYSGLKELTLENFEVTGTTSPPLLEAPGPDLNTLSLSNVSWATGDAWLAELQLWLKPGLKVLRIAHGHSFNFSCPQIQVFPALATLDLSDNSDMGERGLISALCPNKFPA
;
A
#
# COMPACT_ATOMS: atom_id res chain seq x y z
N LEU A 1 -44.56 33.65 24.81
CA LEU A 1 -44.05 33.30 23.46
C LEU A 1 -42.78 32.49 23.65
N LEU A 2 -42.89 31.15 23.58
CA LEU A 2 -41.75 30.23 23.64
C LEU A 2 -41.51 29.72 22.22
N THR A 3 -40.38 30.09 21.62
CA THR A 3 -39.95 29.63 20.31
C THR A 3 -39.32 28.23 20.43
N LEU A 4 -40.05 27.22 19.99
CA LEU A 4 -39.54 25.87 19.74
C LEU A 4 -38.60 25.91 18.53
N VAL A 5 -37.29 25.91 18.79
CA VAL A 5 -36.26 25.72 17.77
C VAL A 5 -36.33 24.26 17.31
N HIS A 6 -36.89 24.04 16.12
CA HIS A 6 -36.83 22.75 15.46
C HIS A 6 -35.39 22.51 14.99
N ALA A 7 -34.65 21.68 15.72
CA ALA A 7 -33.40 21.13 15.23
C ALA A 7 -33.73 20.20 14.04
N ALA A 8 -33.26 20.56 12.84
CA ALA A 8 -33.32 19.66 11.70
C ALA A 8 -32.55 18.36 12.03
N PRO A 9 -33.01 17.19 11.59
CA PRO A 9 -32.27 15.95 11.80
C PRO A 9 -30.89 16.09 11.15
N ARG A 10 -29.84 15.92 11.96
CA ARG A 10 -28.46 15.86 11.49
C ARG A 10 -28.40 14.71 10.48
N LYS A 11 -27.98 14.97 9.24
CA LYS A 11 -27.65 13.88 8.31
C LYS A 11 -26.66 12.96 9.04
N PRO A 12 -26.86 11.64 9.05
CA PRO A 12 -25.87 10.74 9.62
C PRO A 12 -24.53 11.05 8.97
N GLU A 13 -23.50 11.24 9.79
CA GLU A 13 -22.14 11.34 9.29
C GLU A 13 -21.83 10.03 8.54
N PRO A 14 -21.15 10.09 7.38
CA PRO A 14 -20.78 8.89 6.63
C PRO A 14 -20.04 7.93 7.57
N GLU A 15 -20.40 6.65 7.56
CA GLU A 15 -19.68 5.67 8.37
C GLU A 15 -18.24 5.58 7.86
N PRO A 16 -17.22 5.48 8.76
CA PRO A 16 -15.83 5.43 8.34
C PRO A 16 -15.49 4.23 7.46
N CYS A 17 -16.31 3.17 7.46
CA CYS A 17 -16.17 2.01 6.59
C CYS A 17 -17.53 1.53 6.12
N GLU A 18 -17.65 1.28 4.84
CA GLU A 18 -18.86 0.79 4.18
C GLU A 18 -18.52 -0.52 3.45
N LEU A 19 -19.27 -1.57 3.78
CA LEU A 19 -19.25 -2.86 3.08
C LEU A 19 -20.44 -2.88 2.12
N ASP A 20 -20.21 -3.22 0.86
CA ASP A 20 -21.27 -3.38 -0.13
C ASP A 20 -22.27 -4.49 0.27
N GLU A 21 -23.44 -4.49 -0.38
CA GLU A 21 -24.53 -5.42 -0.03
C GLU A 21 -24.14 -6.88 -0.26
N GLU A 22 -23.28 -7.14 -1.25
CA GLU A 22 -22.75 -8.45 -1.58
C GLU A 22 -21.60 -8.91 -0.66
N GLY A 23 -21.06 -8.02 0.17
CA GLY A 23 -19.92 -8.30 1.04
C GLY A 23 -18.59 -8.50 0.29
N VAL A 24 -18.49 -8.01 -0.95
CA VAL A 24 -17.34 -8.17 -1.84
C VAL A 24 -16.36 -7.00 -1.73
N GLN A 25 -16.86 -5.77 -1.64
CA GLN A 25 -16.06 -4.55 -1.58
C GLN A 25 -16.30 -3.81 -0.26
N CYS A 26 -15.19 -3.47 0.42
CA CYS A 26 -15.21 -2.63 1.61
C CYS A 26 -14.34 -1.41 1.40
N ILE A 27 -14.91 -0.22 1.63
CA ILE A 27 -14.21 1.05 1.49
C ILE A 27 -14.22 1.74 2.85
N CYS A 28 -13.03 2.10 3.31
CA CYS A 28 -12.82 2.80 4.56
C CYS A 28 -12.17 4.15 4.33
N ASN A 29 -12.80 5.20 4.87
CA ASN A 29 -12.29 6.55 4.90
C ASN A 29 -11.86 6.93 6.33
N PHE A 30 -10.56 7.04 6.54
CA PHE A 30 -9.94 7.46 7.79
C PHE A 30 -9.41 8.90 7.73
N SER A 31 -10.03 9.76 6.92
CA SER A 31 -9.65 11.18 6.76
C SER A 31 -10.02 12.05 7.97
N ASP A 32 -10.85 11.58 8.90
CA ASP A 32 -11.21 12.32 10.10
C ASP A 32 -9.99 12.59 10.99
N PRO A 33 -9.86 13.75 11.66
CA PRO A 33 -8.68 14.06 12.49
C PRO A 33 -8.32 12.97 13.51
N GLN A 34 -9.32 12.32 14.10
CA GLN A 34 -9.18 11.17 14.98
C GLN A 34 -10.07 10.03 14.46
N PRO A 35 -9.61 9.26 13.46
CA PRO A 35 -10.44 8.27 12.82
C PRO A 35 -10.65 7.06 13.74
N ASN A 36 -11.83 6.45 13.67
CA ASN A 36 -12.11 5.22 14.40
C ASN A 36 -11.60 4.00 13.62
N TRP A 37 -10.32 3.67 13.82
CA TRP A 37 -9.66 2.53 13.17
C TRP A 37 -10.38 1.18 13.38
N SER A 38 -11.10 1.03 14.49
CA SER A 38 -11.84 -0.21 14.78
C SER A 38 -12.94 -0.50 13.75
N LYS A 39 -13.38 0.49 12.99
CA LYS A 39 -14.35 0.28 11.90
C LYS A 39 -13.78 -0.56 10.76
N ALA A 40 -12.45 -0.66 10.64
CA ALA A 40 -11.80 -1.57 9.69
C ALA A 40 -12.21 -3.04 9.87
N PHE A 41 -12.64 -3.46 11.07
CA PHE A 41 -13.09 -4.82 11.32
C PHE A 41 -14.32 -5.22 10.48
N LEU A 42 -15.10 -4.24 9.99
CA LEU A 42 -16.20 -4.50 9.04
C LEU A 42 -15.69 -5.10 7.72
N CYS A 43 -14.46 -4.78 7.31
CA CYS A 43 -13.87 -5.27 6.07
C CYS A 43 -13.26 -6.68 6.17
N THR A 44 -13.31 -7.33 7.33
CA THR A 44 -12.67 -8.65 7.53
C THR A 44 -13.27 -9.74 6.64
N GLY A 45 -14.53 -9.60 6.21
CA GLY A 45 -15.19 -10.52 5.29
C GLY A 45 -15.09 -10.17 3.79
N ALA A 46 -14.51 -9.02 3.45
CA ALA A 46 -14.51 -8.50 2.07
C ALA A 46 -13.38 -9.09 1.21
N VAL A 47 -13.59 -9.19 -0.10
CA VAL A 47 -12.54 -9.63 -1.04
C VAL A 47 -11.67 -8.46 -1.48
N ASN A 48 -12.28 -7.28 -1.65
CA ASN A 48 -11.64 -6.05 -2.09
C ASN A 48 -11.72 -5.02 -0.99
N VAL A 49 -10.59 -4.47 -0.59
CA VAL A 49 -10.52 -3.51 0.51
C VAL A 49 -9.78 -2.26 0.07
N GLU A 50 -10.36 -1.11 0.38
CA GLU A 50 -9.76 0.19 0.10
C GLU A 50 -9.68 1.03 1.38
N PHE A 51 -8.49 1.53 1.68
CA PHE A 51 -8.24 2.41 2.83
C PHE A 51 -7.77 3.78 2.35
N TYR A 52 -8.50 4.83 2.71
CA TYR A 52 -8.18 6.22 2.40
C TYR A 52 -7.76 6.97 3.68
N GLY A 53 -6.54 7.50 3.72
CA GLY A 53 -5.99 8.18 4.90
C GLY A 53 -6.26 9.70 4.96
N GLY A 54 -6.68 10.32 3.87
CA GLY A 54 -6.93 11.77 3.78
C GLY A 54 -5.68 12.64 3.84
N GLY A 55 -4.53 12.12 3.39
CA GLY A 55 -3.23 12.79 3.36
C GLY A 55 -2.51 12.87 4.72
N ARG A 56 -3.04 12.22 5.77
CA ARG A 56 -2.48 12.31 7.13
C ARG A 56 -1.12 11.62 7.25
N SER A 57 -0.33 12.08 8.23
CA SER A 57 0.89 11.39 8.66
C SER A 57 0.59 10.32 9.72
N LEU A 58 1.07 9.10 9.48
CA LEU A 58 1.03 7.99 10.43
C LEU A 58 2.26 7.92 11.36
N GLU A 59 3.20 8.86 11.27
CA GLU A 59 4.41 8.88 12.13
C GLU A 59 4.10 8.83 13.63
N HIS A 60 2.98 9.44 14.04
CA HIS A 60 2.54 9.45 15.43
C HIS A 60 2.23 8.04 15.98
N LEU A 61 1.95 7.06 15.11
CA LEU A 61 1.67 5.67 15.49
C LEU A 61 2.95 4.88 15.82
N LEU A 62 4.13 5.35 15.43
CA LEU A 62 5.41 4.68 15.77
C LEU A 62 5.67 4.62 17.29
N LYS A 63 5.03 5.50 18.08
CA LYS A 63 5.09 5.43 19.55
C LYS A 63 4.22 4.33 20.15
N ARG A 64 3.34 3.72 19.35
CA ARG A 64 2.30 2.77 19.79
C ARG A 64 2.43 1.40 19.14
N VAL A 65 3.06 1.34 17.96
CA VAL A 65 3.23 0.11 17.17
C VAL A 65 4.70 -0.28 17.21
N ASP A 66 4.96 -1.52 17.63
CA ASP A 66 6.26 -2.16 17.45
C ASP A 66 6.30 -2.82 16.07
N THR A 67 7.03 -2.21 15.13
CA THR A 67 7.14 -2.68 13.74
C THR A 67 7.96 -3.96 13.61
N GLU A 68 8.72 -4.33 14.66
CA GLU A 68 9.56 -5.53 14.72
C GLU A 68 8.91 -6.67 15.52
N ALA A 69 7.70 -6.45 16.06
CA ALA A 69 6.98 -7.48 16.79
C ALA A 69 6.79 -8.77 15.96
N ASN A 70 6.82 -9.92 16.63
CA ASN A 70 6.62 -11.22 15.99
C ASN A 70 5.24 -11.27 15.31
N PRO A 71 5.15 -11.42 13.97
CA PRO A 71 3.89 -11.30 13.26
C PRO A 71 3.05 -12.58 13.41
N GLU A 72 3.65 -13.69 13.89
CA GLU A 72 2.98 -14.98 14.13
C GLU A 72 1.78 -14.85 15.07
N GLN A 73 1.80 -13.90 16.01
CA GLN A 73 0.69 -13.68 16.94
C GLN A 73 -0.62 -13.30 16.21
N TYR A 74 -0.53 -12.73 15.01
CA TYR A 74 -1.67 -12.33 14.19
C TYR A 74 -1.87 -13.21 12.96
N ALA A 75 -0.99 -14.20 12.73
CA ALA A 75 -0.96 -14.98 11.50
C ALA A 75 -2.29 -15.69 11.22
N ASP A 76 -2.92 -16.31 12.22
CA ASP A 76 -4.20 -17.01 12.02
C ASP A 76 -5.33 -16.06 11.61
N VAL A 77 -5.37 -14.86 12.20
CA VAL A 77 -6.35 -13.83 11.84
C VAL A 77 -6.11 -13.37 10.41
N VAL A 78 -4.87 -13.03 10.06
CA VAL A 78 -4.52 -12.51 8.74
C VAL A 78 -4.73 -13.56 7.64
N LYS A 79 -4.42 -14.83 7.95
CA LYS A 79 -4.66 -15.97 7.06
C LYS A 79 -6.14 -16.23 6.80
N SER A 80 -7.01 -15.87 7.75
CA SER A 80 -8.46 -16.02 7.60
C SER A 80 -9.12 -14.95 6.72
N LEU A 81 -8.42 -13.84 6.44
CA LEU A 81 -8.94 -12.75 5.62
C LEU A 81 -9.10 -13.24 4.16
N PRO A 82 -10.29 -13.11 3.55
CA PRO A 82 -10.52 -13.47 2.15
C PRO A 82 -9.98 -12.42 1.17
N TRP A 83 -9.20 -11.46 1.67
CA TRP A 83 -8.68 -10.33 0.91
C TRP A 83 -7.86 -10.82 -0.28
N GLN A 84 -8.24 -10.39 -1.47
CA GLN A 84 -7.51 -10.63 -2.72
C GLN A 84 -6.91 -9.35 -3.27
N ARG A 85 -7.60 -8.21 -3.09
CA ARG A 85 -7.18 -6.91 -3.60
C ARG A 85 -7.20 -5.87 -2.49
N LEU A 86 -6.08 -5.19 -2.27
CA LEU A 86 -5.92 -4.15 -1.28
C LEU A 86 -5.45 -2.86 -1.95
N LYS A 87 -6.20 -1.78 -1.73
CA LYS A 87 -5.78 -0.42 -2.07
C LYS A 87 -5.56 0.39 -0.80
N VAL A 88 -4.46 1.11 -0.73
CA VAL A 88 -4.23 2.11 0.32
C VAL A 88 -3.87 3.43 -0.36
N ALA A 89 -4.59 4.49 -0.02
CA ALA A 89 -4.50 5.76 -0.70
C ALA A 89 -4.45 6.96 0.25
N ASP A 90 -3.90 8.07 -0.25
CA ASP A 90 -3.87 9.38 0.38
C ASP A 90 -3.31 9.32 1.80
N VAL A 91 -2.04 8.97 1.96
CA VAL A 91 -1.44 8.84 3.29
C VAL A 91 0.08 9.01 3.25
N ARG A 92 0.62 9.58 4.33
CA ARG A 92 2.06 9.64 4.60
C ARG A 92 2.42 8.58 5.65
N VAL A 93 3.28 7.64 5.29
CA VAL A 93 3.59 6.43 6.09
C VAL A 93 5.10 6.28 6.29
N PRO A 94 5.57 6.03 7.52
CA PRO A 94 6.96 5.66 7.75
C PRO A 94 7.33 4.34 7.05
N ALA A 95 8.51 4.26 6.44
CA ALA A 95 9.01 3.06 5.77
C ALA A 95 8.92 1.82 6.68
N THR A 96 9.34 1.94 7.96
CA THR A 96 9.26 0.85 8.95
C THR A 96 7.83 0.32 9.13
N MET A 97 6.82 1.19 9.08
CA MET A 97 5.42 0.79 9.18
C MET A 97 4.93 0.11 7.89
N LEU A 98 5.24 0.67 6.73
CA LEU A 98 4.87 0.07 5.43
C LEU A 98 5.43 -1.35 5.31
N PHE A 99 6.73 -1.52 5.57
CA PHE A 99 7.39 -2.82 5.47
C PHE A 99 6.98 -3.78 6.59
N GLY A 100 6.67 -3.27 7.79
CA GLY A 100 6.06 -4.06 8.85
C GLY A 100 4.68 -4.62 8.46
N VAL A 101 3.85 -3.83 7.76
CA VAL A 101 2.55 -4.28 7.24
C VAL A 101 2.73 -5.31 6.13
N LEU A 102 3.68 -5.10 5.19
CA LEU A 102 3.98 -6.10 4.16
C LEU A 102 4.39 -7.45 4.80
N ARG A 103 5.19 -7.40 5.87
CA ARG A 103 5.58 -8.58 6.65
C ARG A 103 4.40 -9.32 7.26
N ILE A 104 3.42 -8.60 7.79
CA ILE A 104 2.19 -9.20 8.32
C ILE A 104 1.35 -9.81 7.18
N LEU A 105 1.27 -9.13 6.04
CA LEU A 105 0.48 -9.58 4.89
C LEU A 105 1.06 -10.83 4.19
N GLU A 106 2.28 -11.25 4.52
CA GLU A 106 2.84 -12.53 4.08
C GLU A 106 1.92 -13.72 4.40
N TYR A 107 1.23 -13.68 5.54
CA TYR A 107 0.33 -14.75 5.96
C TYR A 107 -1.03 -14.73 5.24
N SER A 108 -1.32 -13.67 4.49
CA SER A 108 -2.60 -13.48 3.81
C SER A 108 -2.65 -14.15 2.43
N GLY A 109 -3.86 -14.26 1.88
CA GLY A 109 -4.08 -14.66 0.49
C GLY A 109 -3.97 -13.53 -0.53
N LEU A 110 -3.44 -12.36 -0.16
CA LEU A 110 -3.46 -11.14 -0.99
C LEU A 110 -2.73 -11.34 -2.32
N LYS A 111 -3.38 -10.93 -3.42
CA LYS A 111 -2.84 -11.07 -4.79
C LYS A 111 -2.57 -9.75 -5.49
N GLU A 112 -3.25 -8.68 -5.11
CA GLU A 112 -3.05 -7.37 -5.69
C GLU A 112 -2.91 -6.30 -4.62
N LEU A 113 -1.86 -5.50 -4.73
CA LEU A 113 -1.62 -4.33 -3.88
C LEU A 113 -1.55 -3.06 -4.73
N THR A 114 -2.32 -2.05 -4.34
CA THR A 114 -2.28 -0.71 -4.94
C THR A 114 -1.95 0.33 -3.88
N LEU A 115 -0.90 1.11 -4.12
CA LEU A 115 -0.53 2.29 -3.33
C LEU A 115 -0.74 3.53 -4.19
N GLU A 116 -1.55 4.48 -3.72
CA GLU A 116 -1.92 5.69 -4.47
C GLU A 116 -1.76 6.95 -3.62
N ASN A 117 -1.18 8.03 -4.17
CA ASN A 117 -0.97 9.30 -3.46
C ASN A 117 -0.29 9.07 -2.09
N PHE A 118 0.82 8.35 -2.12
CA PHE A 118 1.48 7.80 -0.94
C PHE A 118 2.83 8.48 -0.73
N GLU A 119 3.13 8.90 0.49
CA GLU A 119 4.45 9.45 0.83
C GLU A 119 5.13 8.54 1.85
N VAL A 120 6.18 7.84 1.41
CA VAL A 120 6.97 6.94 2.26
C VAL A 120 8.12 7.70 2.89
N THR A 121 8.04 7.94 4.20
CA THR A 121 9.03 8.72 4.95
C THR A 121 10.05 7.85 5.68
N GLY A 122 11.25 8.39 5.87
CA GLY A 122 12.34 7.67 6.56
C GLY A 122 12.86 6.46 5.79
N THR A 123 13.77 5.73 6.42
CA THR A 123 14.36 4.49 5.88
C THR A 123 14.06 3.32 6.81
N THR A 124 14.22 2.10 6.30
CA THR A 124 14.11 0.87 7.10
C THR A 124 15.40 0.06 6.97
N SER A 125 15.69 -0.80 7.95
CA SER A 125 16.75 -1.80 7.77
C SER A 125 16.29 -2.89 6.79
N PRO A 126 17.23 -3.47 6.01
CA PRO A 126 16.92 -4.63 5.19
C PRO A 126 16.30 -5.77 6.02
N PRO A 127 15.38 -6.56 5.44
CA PRO A 127 14.77 -7.67 6.16
C PRO A 127 15.81 -8.77 6.48
N LEU A 128 15.62 -9.45 7.61
CA LEU A 128 16.47 -10.59 8.01
C LEU A 128 16.17 -11.85 7.20
N LEU A 129 14.91 -12.03 6.81
CA LEU A 129 14.43 -13.12 5.97
C LEU A 129 14.33 -12.64 4.53
N GLU A 130 14.47 -13.56 3.58
CA GLU A 130 14.33 -13.24 2.16
C GLU A 130 12.85 -13.07 1.79
N ALA A 131 12.50 -11.95 1.17
CA ALA A 131 11.18 -11.66 0.62
C ALA A 131 9.98 -11.93 1.57
N PRO A 132 9.97 -11.33 2.78
CA PRO A 132 8.95 -11.61 3.80
C PRO A 132 7.61 -10.91 3.53
N GLY A 133 7.26 -10.56 2.28
CA GLY A 133 6.00 -9.90 1.95
C GLY A 133 4.94 -10.84 1.36
N PRO A 134 3.77 -10.31 0.96
CA PRO A 134 2.71 -11.09 0.33
C PRO A 134 3.13 -11.66 -1.04
N ASP A 135 2.55 -12.81 -1.41
CA ASP A 135 2.71 -13.44 -2.73
C ASP A 135 1.82 -12.77 -3.79
N LEU A 136 2.21 -11.54 -4.17
CA LEU A 136 1.47 -10.69 -5.11
C LEU A 136 1.62 -11.18 -6.55
N ASN A 137 0.51 -11.16 -7.30
CA ASN A 137 0.53 -11.19 -8.76
C ASN A 137 0.72 -9.79 -9.34
N THR A 138 0.12 -8.78 -8.72
CA THR A 138 0.06 -7.40 -9.22
C THR A 138 0.46 -6.42 -8.13
N LEU A 139 1.37 -5.50 -8.46
CA LEU A 139 1.71 -4.34 -7.65
C LEU A 139 1.49 -3.08 -8.49
N SER A 140 0.67 -2.15 -8.02
CA SER A 140 0.40 -0.88 -8.69
C SER A 140 0.77 0.29 -7.77
N LEU A 141 1.61 1.18 -8.28
CA LEU A 141 2.09 2.37 -7.58
C LEU A 141 1.71 3.59 -8.41
N SER A 142 0.92 4.50 -7.84
CA SER A 142 0.54 5.75 -8.50
C SER A 142 0.81 6.95 -7.60
N ASN A 143 1.61 7.90 -8.07
CA ASN A 143 1.98 9.08 -7.29
C ASN A 143 2.54 8.71 -5.90
N VAL A 144 3.54 7.83 -5.89
CA VAL A 144 4.22 7.37 -4.68
C VAL A 144 5.60 8.00 -4.61
N SER A 145 5.89 8.67 -3.49
CA SER A 145 7.22 9.23 -3.20
C SER A 145 7.93 8.43 -2.11
N TRP A 146 9.26 8.38 -2.19
CA TRP A 146 10.10 7.58 -1.32
C TRP A 146 11.27 8.41 -0.81
N ALA A 147 11.55 8.34 0.50
CA ALA A 147 12.69 9.02 1.09
C ALA A 147 14.05 8.57 0.53
N THR A 148 14.10 7.37 -0.04
CA THR A 148 15.32 6.73 -0.56
C THR A 148 15.67 7.17 -1.98
N GLY A 149 14.82 8.00 -2.60
CA GLY A 149 15.03 8.51 -3.95
C GLY A 149 15.19 7.37 -4.95
N ASP A 150 16.23 7.42 -5.78
CA ASP A 150 16.51 6.48 -6.87
C ASP A 150 16.72 5.00 -6.45
N ALA A 151 16.89 4.73 -5.15
CA ALA A 151 17.07 3.38 -4.61
C ALA A 151 15.75 2.67 -4.23
N TRP A 152 14.61 3.36 -4.31
CA TRP A 152 13.33 2.87 -3.76
C TRP A 152 12.91 1.50 -4.30
N LEU A 153 13.10 1.25 -5.60
CA LEU A 153 12.68 0.00 -6.21
C LEU A 153 13.54 -1.18 -5.72
N ALA A 154 14.85 -0.97 -5.56
CA ALA A 154 15.74 -2.00 -5.02
C ALA A 154 15.40 -2.33 -3.57
N GLU A 155 15.08 -1.31 -2.76
CA GLU A 155 14.65 -1.54 -1.38
C GLU A 155 13.31 -2.25 -1.29
N LEU A 156 12.31 -1.82 -2.08
CA LEU A 156 11.00 -2.46 -2.13
C LEU A 156 11.12 -3.93 -2.52
N GLN A 157 11.99 -4.25 -3.49
CA GLN A 157 12.19 -5.61 -3.98
C GLN A 157 12.65 -6.60 -2.90
N LEU A 158 13.37 -6.13 -1.86
CA LEU A 158 13.77 -6.99 -0.73
C LEU A 158 12.57 -7.59 0.03
N TRP A 159 11.40 -6.97 -0.11
CA TRP A 159 10.16 -7.36 0.56
C TRP A 159 9.18 -8.08 -0.38
N LEU A 160 9.48 -8.17 -1.68
CA LEU A 160 8.58 -8.77 -2.66
C LEU A 160 8.96 -10.22 -2.94
N LYS A 161 7.97 -11.11 -2.95
CA LYS A 161 8.15 -12.49 -3.42
C LYS A 161 8.43 -12.53 -4.92
N PRO A 162 9.17 -13.54 -5.42
CA PRO A 162 9.56 -13.61 -6.83
C PRO A 162 8.39 -13.85 -7.80
N GLY A 163 7.19 -14.12 -7.30
CA GLY A 163 5.99 -14.43 -8.09
C GLY A 163 5.30 -13.23 -8.76
N LEU A 164 5.81 -12.00 -8.59
CA LEU A 164 5.20 -10.80 -9.16
C LEU A 164 5.15 -10.86 -10.69
N LYS A 165 3.95 -10.73 -11.26
CA LYS A 165 3.69 -10.82 -12.71
C LYS A 165 3.48 -9.45 -13.35
N VAL A 166 2.86 -8.52 -12.63
CA VAL A 166 2.52 -7.19 -13.13
C VAL A 166 3.02 -6.14 -12.16
N LEU A 167 3.83 -5.21 -12.67
CA LEU A 167 4.28 -4.02 -11.96
C LEU A 167 3.81 -2.80 -12.74
N ARG A 168 2.95 -1.98 -12.12
CA ARG A 168 2.49 -0.71 -12.68
C ARG A 168 3.06 0.44 -11.88
N ILE A 169 3.63 1.42 -12.57
CA ILE A 169 4.17 2.64 -11.98
C ILE A 169 3.64 3.83 -12.78
N ALA A 170 2.78 4.63 -12.17
CA ALA A 170 2.17 5.83 -12.75
C ALA A 170 2.53 7.07 -11.90
N HIS A 171 2.63 8.23 -12.54
CA HIS A 171 2.97 9.50 -11.88
C HIS A 171 4.20 9.38 -10.93
N GLY A 172 5.22 8.63 -11.33
CA GLY A 172 6.39 8.37 -10.49
C GLY A 172 7.30 9.59 -10.37
N HIS A 173 7.85 9.83 -9.17
CA HIS A 173 8.71 10.99 -8.92
C HIS A 173 10.15 10.84 -9.46
N SER A 174 10.66 9.60 -9.53
CA SER A 174 11.94 9.28 -10.17
C SER A 174 11.92 7.91 -10.82
N PHE A 175 12.47 7.85 -12.03
CA PHE A 175 12.70 6.65 -12.85
C PHE A 175 14.18 6.39 -13.12
N ASN A 176 15.07 7.17 -12.48
CA ASN A 176 16.52 6.98 -12.60
C ASN A 176 16.99 5.89 -11.63
N PHE A 177 16.48 4.68 -11.80
CA PHE A 177 16.75 3.62 -10.83
C PHE A 177 18.23 3.28 -10.72
N SER A 178 18.66 2.93 -9.50
CA SER A 178 19.96 2.31 -9.26
C SER A 178 19.99 0.86 -9.77
N CYS A 179 20.02 0.69 -11.10
CA CYS A 179 19.92 -0.62 -11.76
C CYS A 179 20.89 -1.71 -11.26
N PRO A 180 22.13 -1.41 -10.83
CA PRO A 180 23.02 -2.41 -10.24
C PRO A 180 22.47 -3.05 -8.95
N GLN A 181 21.62 -2.34 -8.20
CA GLN A 181 21.04 -2.79 -6.92
C GLN A 181 19.73 -3.57 -7.12
N ILE A 182 19.06 -3.36 -8.25
CA ILE A 182 17.83 -4.08 -8.60
C ILE A 182 18.17 -5.53 -8.93
N GLN A 183 17.43 -6.47 -8.37
CA GLN A 183 17.49 -7.89 -8.71
C GLN A 183 16.57 -8.19 -9.90
N VAL A 184 16.75 -9.35 -10.53
CA VAL A 184 15.87 -9.77 -11.63
C VAL A 184 14.45 -10.01 -11.07
N PHE A 185 13.41 -9.58 -11.80
CA PHE A 185 12.04 -9.99 -11.54
C PHE A 185 11.69 -11.23 -12.37
N PRO A 186 11.77 -12.46 -11.81
CA PRO A 186 11.79 -13.68 -12.62
C PRO A 186 10.42 -14.00 -13.25
N ALA A 187 9.31 -13.59 -12.64
CA ALA A 187 7.96 -13.89 -13.11
C ALA A 187 7.26 -12.71 -13.80
N LEU A 188 7.92 -11.55 -13.92
CA LEU A 188 7.28 -10.32 -14.37
C LEU A 188 6.97 -10.36 -15.87
N ALA A 189 5.68 -10.49 -16.21
CA ALA A 189 5.22 -10.51 -17.59
C ALA A 189 4.80 -9.13 -18.10
N THR A 190 4.58 -8.16 -17.20
CA THR A 190 4.13 -6.81 -17.58
C THR A 190 4.76 -5.76 -16.68
N LEU A 191 5.50 -4.85 -17.32
CA LEU A 191 5.94 -3.60 -16.73
C LEU A 191 5.15 -2.47 -17.41
N ASP A 192 4.26 -1.83 -16.66
CA ASP A 192 3.43 -0.74 -17.13
C ASP A 192 3.95 0.59 -16.56
N LEU A 193 4.47 1.43 -17.45
CA LEU A 193 4.98 2.77 -17.15
C LEU A 193 4.09 3.87 -17.76
N SER A 194 2.82 3.57 -18.01
CA SER A 194 1.84 4.55 -18.50
C SER A 194 1.68 5.71 -17.50
N ASP A 195 1.17 6.85 -17.97
CA ASP A 195 0.89 8.03 -17.15
C ASP A 195 2.13 8.65 -16.46
N ASN A 196 3.27 8.60 -17.15
CA ASN A 196 4.51 9.29 -16.76
C ASN A 196 4.96 10.27 -17.86
N SER A 197 4.20 11.36 -18.03
CA SER A 197 4.44 12.35 -19.10
C SER A 197 5.85 12.94 -19.10
N ASP A 198 6.47 13.05 -17.93
CA ASP A 198 7.76 13.72 -17.76
C ASP A 198 8.97 12.79 -18.00
N MET A 199 8.73 11.49 -18.20
CA MET A 199 9.78 10.47 -18.32
C MET A 199 10.62 10.65 -19.60
N GLY A 200 9.98 10.97 -20.72
CA GLY A 200 10.62 11.03 -22.04
C GLY A 200 11.37 9.74 -22.44
N GLU A 201 12.02 9.73 -23.61
CA GLU A 201 12.74 8.53 -24.10
C GLU A 201 13.93 8.15 -23.21
N ARG A 202 14.69 9.15 -22.73
CA ARG A 202 15.86 8.92 -21.88
C ARG A 202 15.48 8.35 -20.51
N GLY A 203 14.40 8.85 -19.90
CA GLY A 203 13.90 8.31 -18.63
C GLY A 203 13.38 6.88 -18.80
N LEU A 204 12.75 6.57 -19.94
CA LEU A 204 12.31 5.20 -20.23
C LEU A 204 13.49 4.24 -20.32
N ILE A 205 14.55 4.60 -21.05
CA ILE A 205 15.76 3.77 -21.15
C ILE A 205 16.40 3.54 -19.77
N SER A 206 16.45 4.56 -18.91
CA SER A 206 16.93 4.43 -17.53
C SER A 206 16.02 3.53 -16.68
N ALA A 207 14.70 3.64 -16.83
CA ALA A 207 13.71 2.87 -16.06
C ALA A 207 13.76 1.37 -16.36
N LEU A 208 14.10 1.00 -17.60
CA LEU A 208 14.09 -0.38 -18.06
C LEU A 208 15.21 -1.25 -17.51
N CYS A 209 16.21 -0.71 -16.79
CA CYS A 209 17.33 -1.45 -16.18
C CYS A 209 17.75 -2.75 -16.90
N PRO A 210 18.79 -2.71 -17.76
CA PRO A 210 19.15 -3.83 -18.62
C PRO A 210 19.21 -5.19 -17.88
N ASN A 211 18.48 -6.18 -18.41
CA ASN A 211 18.37 -7.55 -17.90
C ASN A 211 17.66 -7.72 -16.54
N LYS A 212 16.98 -6.69 -16.02
CA LYS A 212 16.23 -6.79 -14.73
C LYS A 212 14.75 -7.09 -14.91
N PHE A 213 14.18 -6.68 -16.04
CA PHE A 213 12.81 -6.98 -16.43
C PHE A 213 12.83 -7.91 -17.65
N PRO A 214 11.90 -8.88 -17.75
CA PRO A 214 11.79 -9.74 -18.93
C PRO A 214 11.53 -8.92 -20.20
N ALA A 215 12.09 -9.38 -21.32
CA ALA A 215 12.02 -8.72 -22.62
C ALA A 215 10.64 -8.84 -23.29
#